data_AF-A0A812YPB3-F1
#
_entry.id   AF-A0A812YPB3-F1
#
_cell.length_a   1.000
_cell.length_b   1.000
_cell.length_c   1.000
_cell.angle_alpha   90.00
_cell.angle_beta   90.00
_cell.angle_gamma   90.00
#
_symmetry.space_group_name_H-M   'P 1'
#
loop_
_entity.id
_entity.type
_entity.pdbx_description
1 polymer ?
#
loop_
_entity_poly.entity_id
_entity_poly.type
_entity_poly.pdbx_seq_one_letter_code
_entity_poly.pdbx_strand_id
1 'polypeptide(L)'
;AELLLWAPVRFQGNLVLAGQLNVKAAGDGGRFYTTCVAIEGNFTLHPEAHLSIQGCQNQADIEADEERAGKGGCLRVGGDAELLGGQLLLHDCAASLGVGGGIYVDGRLQSGNATIDAERCGAEYGGAVYAVNDMIVSGGNVTITKSEASENGGSGEVGIGLELAVGKFVRPHARAVYAVNDMIVSGGGVSITESKASRDGGSGGETGLGRNVGAVTLLPAEGCAVDAVMDMNISGGNVSITKSEASRGG
;
A
#
# COMPACT_ATOMS: atom_id res chain seq x y z
N ALA A 1 -24.01 -5.43 3.97
CA ALA A 1 -23.98 -6.29 5.18
C ALA A 1 -22.84 -5.87 6.07
N GLU A 2 -22.92 -6.11 7.38
CA GLU A 2 -21.80 -5.89 8.32
C GLU A 2 -21.28 -7.22 8.85
N LEU A 3 -19.96 -7.41 8.81
CA LEU A 3 -19.23 -8.58 9.27
C LEU A 3 -18.24 -8.15 10.35
N LEU A 4 -18.44 -8.66 11.57
CA LEU A 4 -17.53 -8.44 12.69
C LEU A 4 -16.50 -9.59 12.75
N LEU A 5 -15.22 -9.25 12.62
CA LEU A 5 -14.12 -10.21 12.63
C LEU A 5 -13.55 -10.36 14.04
N TRP A 6 -13.75 -11.54 14.62
CA TRP A 6 -13.06 -11.99 15.84
C TRP A 6 -11.78 -12.76 15.53
N ALA A 7 -11.64 -13.21 14.28
CA ALA A 7 -10.48 -13.88 13.74
C ALA A 7 -10.30 -13.49 12.26
N PRO A 8 -9.09 -13.62 11.72
CA PRO A 8 -8.81 -13.41 10.30
C PRO A 8 -9.65 -14.33 9.39
N VAL A 9 -10.05 -13.82 8.23
CA VAL A 9 -10.74 -14.59 7.19
C VAL A 9 -9.81 -14.83 6.02
N ARG A 10 -9.77 -16.07 5.53
CA ARG A 10 -8.92 -16.48 4.41
C ARG A 10 -9.75 -17.12 3.29
N PHE A 11 -9.53 -16.65 2.08
CA PHE A 11 -10.07 -17.20 0.85
C PHE A 11 -8.95 -17.88 0.08
N GLN A 12 -9.04 -19.21 -0.12
CA GLN A 12 -8.00 -20.02 -0.78
C GLN A 12 -7.96 -19.91 -2.31
N GLY A 13 -8.77 -19.02 -2.89
CA GLY A 13 -8.88 -18.87 -4.33
C GLY A 13 -9.25 -17.45 -4.69
N ASN A 14 -9.88 -17.29 -5.85
CA ASN A 14 -10.32 -15.99 -6.33
C ASN A 14 -11.55 -15.50 -5.56
N LEU A 15 -11.60 -14.20 -5.28
CA LEU A 15 -12.76 -13.55 -4.67
C LEU A 15 -13.30 -12.49 -5.62
N VAL A 16 -14.59 -12.60 -5.94
CA VAL A 16 -15.33 -11.58 -6.70
C VAL A 16 -16.37 -10.99 -5.77
N LEU A 17 -16.30 -9.67 -5.54
CA LEU A 17 -17.29 -8.95 -4.77
C LEU A 17 -18.19 -8.12 -5.70
N ALA A 18 -19.48 -8.39 -5.67
CA ALA A 18 -20.51 -7.71 -6.47
C ALA A 18 -21.59 -7.01 -5.64
N GLY A 19 -21.37 -6.85 -4.33
CA GLY A 19 -22.33 -6.24 -3.42
C GLY A 19 -21.65 -5.41 -2.35
N GLN A 20 -22.40 -5.13 -1.29
CA GLN A 20 -21.95 -4.26 -0.20
C GLN A 20 -21.58 -5.07 1.04
N LEU A 21 -20.32 -4.94 1.46
CA LEU A 21 -19.77 -5.59 2.64
C LEU A 21 -18.96 -4.59 3.46
N ASN A 22 -19.32 -4.44 4.73
CA ASN A 22 -18.55 -3.71 5.72
C ASN A 22 -17.94 -4.73 6.67
N VAL A 23 -16.63 -4.69 6.84
CA VAL A 23 -15.85 -5.59 7.67
C VAL A 23 -15.22 -4.76 8.76
N LYS A 24 -15.44 -5.13 10.02
CA LYS A 24 -14.82 -4.46 11.17
C LYS A 24 -14.11 -5.47 12.03
N ALA A 25 -12.87 -5.19 12.40
CA ALA A 25 -12.20 -5.96 13.41
C ALA A 25 -12.87 -5.72 14.78
N ALA A 26 -13.29 -6.79 15.44
CA ALA A 26 -14.00 -6.74 16.73
C ALA A 26 -13.24 -7.44 17.86
N GLY A 27 -12.19 -8.20 17.53
CA GLY A 27 -11.32 -8.88 18.50
C GLY A 27 -10.46 -7.91 19.34
N ASP A 28 -9.27 -8.37 19.76
CA ASP A 28 -8.32 -7.70 20.67
C ASP A 28 -7.84 -6.31 20.19
N GLY A 29 -8.73 -5.31 20.18
CA GLY A 29 -8.50 -4.02 19.54
C GLY A 29 -8.19 -4.12 18.04
N GLY A 30 -8.66 -5.19 17.40
CA GLY A 30 -8.37 -5.51 16.00
C GLY A 30 -6.94 -5.98 15.71
N ARG A 31 -6.19 -6.35 16.74
CA ARG A 31 -4.84 -6.89 16.62
C ARG A 31 -4.87 -8.35 16.17
N PHE A 32 -4.13 -8.64 15.12
CA PHE A 32 -3.95 -9.97 14.57
C PHE A 32 -2.48 -10.18 14.20
N TYR A 33 -2.00 -11.42 14.26
CA TYR A 33 -0.68 -11.79 13.72
C TYR A 33 -0.75 -12.13 12.22
N THR A 34 -1.68 -11.51 11.50
CA THR A 34 -1.87 -11.63 10.04
C THR A 34 -2.88 -10.57 9.59
N THR A 35 -3.11 -10.46 8.27
CA THR A 35 -4.13 -9.55 7.72
C THR A 35 -5.55 -9.95 8.14
N CYS A 36 -6.47 -8.99 8.23
CA CYS A 36 -7.88 -9.28 8.49
C CYS A 36 -8.52 -10.16 7.42
N VAL A 37 -8.29 -9.81 6.15
CA VAL A 37 -8.86 -10.50 5.00
C VAL A 37 -7.73 -10.88 4.06
N ALA A 38 -7.49 -12.19 3.92
CA ALA A 38 -6.52 -12.72 2.97
C ALA A 38 -7.22 -13.40 1.81
N ILE A 39 -6.80 -13.10 0.59
CA ILE A 39 -7.22 -13.76 -0.63
C ILE A 39 -5.97 -14.33 -1.26
N GLU A 40 -5.84 -15.66 -1.36
CA GLU A 40 -4.64 -16.27 -1.94
C GLU A 40 -4.62 -16.15 -3.47
N GLY A 41 -5.80 -16.03 -4.12
CA GLY A 41 -5.92 -15.80 -5.56
C GLY A 41 -6.12 -14.34 -5.94
N ASN A 42 -6.85 -14.14 -7.04
CA ASN A 42 -7.18 -12.82 -7.57
C ASN A 42 -8.38 -12.21 -6.85
N PHE A 43 -8.39 -10.88 -6.75
CA PHE A 43 -9.50 -10.11 -6.22
C PHE A 43 -10.13 -9.25 -7.30
N THR A 44 -11.45 -9.34 -7.46
CA THR A 44 -12.20 -8.48 -8.38
C THR A 44 -13.30 -7.73 -7.62
N LEU A 45 -13.28 -6.40 -7.73
CA LEU A 45 -14.34 -5.53 -7.23
C LEU A 45 -15.21 -5.04 -8.40
N HIS A 46 -16.47 -5.46 -8.42
CA HIS A 46 -17.41 -5.05 -9.46
C HIS A 46 -17.81 -3.56 -9.35
N PRO A 47 -18.32 -2.96 -10.43
CA PRO A 47 -18.70 -1.55 -10.46
C PRO A 47 -19.72 -1.10 -9.40
N GLU A 48 -20.62 -1.99 -8.98
CA GLU A 48 -21.68 -1.71 -8.00
C GLU A 48 -21.28 -2.12 -6.56
N ALA A 49 -20.08 -2.67 -6.40
CA ALA A 49 -19.64 -3.20 -5.12
C ALA A 49 -19.13 -2.11 -4.18
N HIS A 50 -19.32 -2.34 -2.89
CA HIS A 50 -18.80 -1.49 -1.82
C HIS A 50 -18.16 -2.36 -0.76
N LEU A 51 -16.84 -2.33 -0.67
CA LEU A 51 -16.08 -3.00 0.37
C LEU A 51 -15.50 -1.97 1.33
N SER A 52 -15.89 -2.03 2.60
CA SER A 52 -15.24 -1.26 3.66
C SER A 52 -14.59 -2.22 4.63
N ILE A 53 -13.32 -2.00 4.98
CA ILE A 53 -12.61 -2.75 6.02
C ILE A 53 -12.01 -1.76 7.01
N GLN A 54 -12.27 -1.97 8.30
CA GLN A 54 -11.84 -1.04 9.35
C GLN A 54 -11.21 -1.74 10.55
N GLY A 55 -10.18 -1.09 11.09
CA GLY A 55 -9.63 -1.35 12.44
C GLY A 55 -8.67 -2.53 12.52
N CYS A 56 -8.13 -2.98 11.39
CA CYS A 56 -7.27 -4.16 11.34
C CYS A 56 -5.82 -3.81 11.64
N GLN A 57 -5.20 -4.47 12.61
CA GLN A 57 -3.86 -4.19 13.08
C GLN A 57 -3.01 -5.46 12.97
N ASN A 58 -2.34 -5.64 11.83
CA ASN A 58 -1.42 -6.74 11.58
C ASN A 58 -0.09 -6.49 12.30
N GLN A 59 0.18 -7.27 13.34
CA GLN A 59 1.36 -7.21 14.20
C GLN A 59 2.36 -8.34 13.93
N ALA A 60 2.20 -9.06 12.82
CA ALA A 60 3.14 -10.10 12.46
C ALA A 60 4.50 -9.47 12.14
N ASP A 61 5.52 -9.95 12.84
CA ASP A 61 6.92 -9.65 12.56
C ASP A 61 7.36 -10.42 11.31
N ILE A 62 8.01 -9.74 10.37
CA ILE A 62 8.57 -10.33 9.14
C ILE A 62 9.50 -11.50 9.47
N GLU A 63 10.16 -11.50 10.63
CA GLU A 63 11.11 -12.55 11.02
C GLU A 63 10.46 -13.88 11.43
N ALA A 64 9.15 -13.89 11.76
CA ALA A 64 8.52 -15.04 12.40
C ALA A 64 7.83 -16.02 11.44
N ASP A 65 7.51 -15.62 10.19
CA ASP A 65 6.87 -16.48 9.19
C ASP A 65 6.98 -15.86 7.78
N GLU A 66 8.09 -16.16 7.09
CA GLU A 66 8.64 -15.42 5.92
C GLU A 66 7.66 -15.19 4.76
N GLU A 67 6.60 -15.99 4.62
CA GLU A 67 5.77 -15.93 3.41
C GLU A 67 4.56 -15.00 3.52
N ARG A 68 4.04 -14.79 4.75
CA ARG A 68 2.75 -14.13 4.98
C ARG A 68 2.74 -13.11 6.12
N ALA A 69 3.74 -13.11 6.99
CA ALA A 69 3.85 -12.10 8.04
C ALA A 69 4.01 -10.69 7.42
N GLY A 70 3.47 -9.68 8.08
CA GLY A 70 3.58 -8.28 7.69
C GLY A 70 2.83 -7.85 6.42
N LYS A 71 2.21 -8.74 5.63
CA LYS A 71 1.57 -8.35 4.35
C LYS A 71 0.11 -7.93 4.52
N GLY A 72 -0.19 -6.64 4.35
CA GLY A 72 -1.55 -6.11 4.40
C GLY A 72 -2.06 -5.94 5.83
N GLY A 73 -2.50 -4.75 6.21
CA GLY A 73 -3.24 -4.59 7.48
C GLY A 73 -4.69 -5.06 7.33
N CYS A 74 -5.46 -4.41 6.45
CA CYS A 74 -6.85 -4.74 6.20
C CYS A 74 -7.04 -5.85 5.15
N LEU A 75 -6.34 -5.76 4.02
CA LEU A 75 -6.52 -6.67 2.89
C LEU A 75 -5.17 -7.15 2.32
N ARG A 76 -5.03 -8.47 2.13
CA ARG A 76 -3.95 -9.08 1.35
C ARG A 76 -4.53 -9.80 0.14
N VAL A 77 -3.97 -9.54 -1.04
CA VAL A 77 -4.26 -10.25 -2.29
C VAL A 77 -2.98 -10.93 -2.77
N GLY A 78 -3.01 -12.26 -2.90
CA GLY A 78 -1.87 -13.08 -3.35
C GLY A 78 -1.72 -13.15 -4.87
N GLY A 79 -2.74 -12.75 -5.63
CA GLY A 79 -2.67 -12.57 -7.07
C GLY A 79 -2.88 -11.11 -7.48
N ASP A 80 -3.60 -10.91 -8.58
CA ASP A 80 -3.95 -9.59 -9.10
C ASP A 80 -5.20 -9.03 -8.42
N ALA A 81 -5.25 -7.71 -8.26
CA ALA A 81 -6.42 -6.97 -7.78
C ALA A 81 -6.97 -6.08 -8.91
N GLU A 82 -8.16 -6.43 -9.41
CA GLU A 82 -8.87 -5.69 -10.46
C GLU A 82 -10.09 -4.97 -9.89
N LEU A 83 -10.01 -3.66 -9.81
CA LEU A 83 -11.10 -2.80 -9.34
C LEU A 83 -11.80 -2.20 -10.55
N LEU A 84 -12.80 -2.92 -11.07
CA LEU A 84 -13.54 -2.57 -12.28
C LEU A 84 -14.51 -1.39 -12.05
N GLY A 85 -14.68 -0.99 -10.80
CA GLY A 85 -15.44 0.17 -10.33
C GLY A 85 -15.72 0.03 -8.84
N GLY A 86 -16.83 0.60 -8.37
CA GLY A 86 -17.23 0.46 -6.97
C GLY A 86 -16.34 1.25 -6.01
N GLN A 87 -16.42 0.90 -4.73
CA GLN A 87 -15.73 1.60 -3.65
C GLN A 87 -15.00 0.59 -2.74
N LEU A 88 -13.70 0.81 -2.57
CA LEU A 88 -12.85 0.13 -1.60
C LEU A 88 -12.40 1.15 -0.55
N LEU A 89 -12.94 1.01 0.67
CA LEU A 89 -12.67 1.89 1.80
C LEU A 89 -11.84 1.14 2.84
N LEU A 90 -10.67 1.66 3.19
CA LEU A 90 -9.72 1.08 4.13
C LEU A 90 -9.44 2.13 5.22
N HIS A 91 -9.91 1.88 6.44
CA HIS A 91 -9.79 2.84 7.53
C HIS A 91 -9.11 2.24 8.75
N ASP A 92 -8.20 2.98 9.38
CA ASP A 92 -7.58 2.59 10.65
C ASP A 92 -6.89 1.21 10.56
N CYS A 93 -6.26 0.95 9.41
CA CYS A 93 -5.58 -0.31 9.13
C CYS A 93 -4.07 -0.17 9.38
N ALA A 94 -3.40 -1.18 9.93
CA ALA A 94 -1.96 -1.15 10.06
C ALA A 94 -1.28 -2.49 9.80
N ALA A 95 -0.05 -2.43 9.28
CA ALA A 95 0.91 -3.52 9.21
C ALA A 95 2.21 -3.08 9.88
N SER A 96 2.25 -3.19 11.22
CA SER A 96 3.22 -2.47 12.07
C SER A 96 4.69 -2.78 11.79
N LEU A 97 4.98 -4.00 11.35
CA LEU A 97 6.32 -4.48 10.98
C LEU A 97 6.28 -5.02 9.56
N GLY A 98 5.55 -4.35 8.67
CA GLY A 98 5.07 -4.96 7.44
C GLY A 98 4.88 -3.99 6.30
N VAL A 99 4.16 -4.46 5.27
CA VAL A 99 3.93 -3.77 4.01
C VAL A 99 2.44 -3.57 3.74
N GLY A 100 2.06 -2.41 3.21
CA GLY A 100 0.69 -2.14 2.76
C GLY A 100 -0.32 -2.09 3.90
N GLY A 101 -0.28 -1.04 4.73
CA GLY A 101 -1.10 -0.93 5.95
C GLY A 101 -2.60 -1.04 5.68
N GLY A 102 -3.08 -0.50 4.56
CA GLY A 102 -4.43 -0.74 4.06
C GLY A 102 -4.51 -2.04 3.26
N ILE A 103 -3.87 -2.04 2.09
CA ILE A 103 -3.88 -3.16 1.14
C ILE A 103 -2.47 -3.52 0.68
N TYR A 104 -2.22 -4.83 0.61
CA TYR A 104 -1.08 -5.43 -0.06
C TYR A 104 -1.55 -6.30 -1.23
N VAL A 105 -0.91 -6.15 -2.39
CA VAL A 105 -1.16 -6.96 -3.60
C VAL A 105 0.16 -7.53 -4.10
N ASP A 106 0.26 -8.85 -4.19
CA ASP A 106 1.45 -9.56 -4.68
C ASP A 106 1.56 -9.51 -6.22
N GLY A 107 0.42 -9.40 -6.90
CA GLY A 107 0.35 -9.16 -8.33
C GLY A 107 0.30 -7.69 -8.69
N ARG A 108 -0.50 -7.39 -9.71
CA ARG A 108 -0.82 -6.05 -10.19
C ARG A 108 -2.07 -5.51 -9.51
N LEU A 109 -2.04 -4.24 -9.13
CA LEU A 109 -3.23 -3.50 -8.70
C LEU A 109 -3.72 -2.59 -9.83
N GLN A 110 -4.90 -2.88 -10.37
CA GLN A 110 -5.51 -2.11 -11.46
C GLN A 110 -6.84 -1.48 -11.02
N SER A 111 -6.93 -0.16 -11.09
CA SER A 111 -8.19 0.59 -10.93
C SER A 111 -8.69 1.09 -12.30
N GLY A 112 -9.79 0.50 -12.74
CA GLY A 112 -10.46 0.82 -14.01
C GLY A 112 -11.37 2.03 -13.92
N ASN A 113 -12.16 2.11 -12.84
CA ASN A 113 -13.08 3.21 -12.51
C ASN A 113 -13.48 3.17 -11.02
N ALA A 114 -12.66 2.56 -10.17
CA ALA A 114 -12.98 2.36 -8.76
C ALA A 114 -12.53 3.55 -7.92
N THR A 115 -13.21 3.75 -6.79
CA THR A 115 -12.69 4.62 -5.73
C THR A 115 -11.97 3.77 -4.70
N ILE A 116 -10.69 4.01 -4.51
CA ILE A 116 -9.91 3.52 -3.37
C ILE A 116 -9.77 4.68 -2.40
N ASP A 117 -10.26 4.54 -1.18
CA ASP A 117 -10.04 5.50 -0.09
C ASP A 117 -9.34 4.79 1.06
N ALA A 118 -8.10 5.19 1.33
CA ALA A 118 -7.30 4.66 2.41
C ALA A 118 -6.99 5.78 3.41
N GLU A 119 -7.58 5.69 4.60
CA GLU A 119 -7.47 6.70 5.63
C GLU A 119 -6.84 6.13 6.90
N ARG A 120 -5.90 6.87 7.51
CA ARG A 120 -5.22 6.46 8.75
C ARG A 120 -4.65 5.04 8.64
N CYS A 121 -4.07 4.73 7.49
CA CYS A 121 -3.41 3.45 7.25
C CYS A 121 -1.91 3.58 7.53
N GLY A 122 -1.33 2.61 8.24
CA GLY A 122 0.07 2.66 8.68
C GLY A 122 0.84 1.38 8.34
N ALA A 123 2.04 1.49 7.79
CA ALA A 123 2.93 0.34 7.64
C ALA A 123 4.40 0.74 7.72
N GLU A 124 5.28 -0.24 7.93
CA GLU A 124 6.72 0.03 7.84
C GLU A 124 7.08 0.43 6.40
N TYR A 125 6.55 -0.32 5.42
CA TYR A 125 6.77 -0.05 4.00
C TYR A 125 5.45 0.08 3.22
N GLY A 126 5.35 1.05 2.31
CA GLY A 126 4.13 1.30 1.52
C GLY A 126 2.87 1.57 2.34
N GLY A 127 2.99 2.50 3.30
CA GLY A 127 1.98 3.03 4.24
C GLY A 127 0.55 2.54 4.04
N ALA A 128 -0.16 3.02 3.03
CA ALA A 128 -1.55 2.64 2.79
C ALA A 128 -1.71 1.53 1.74
N VAL A 129 -0.97 1.64 0.63
CA VAL A 129 -1.11 0.77 -0.54
C VAL A 129 0.26 0.29 -0.97
N TYR A 130 0.42 -1.04 -1.06
CA TYR A 130 1.63 -1.68 -1.57
C TYR A 130 1.26 -2.67 -2.67
N ALA A 131 1.81 -2.46 -3.88
CA ALA A 131 1.70 -3.40 -4.99
C ALA A 131 3.10 -3.89 -5.40
N VAL A 132 3.28 -5.21 -5.44
CA VAL A 132 4.56 -5.83 -5.77
C VAL A 132 4.90 -5.74 -7.25
N ASN A 133 3.91 -5.63 -8.15
CA ASN A 133 4.18 -5.35 -9.56
C ASN A 133 3.76 -3.92 -9.91
N ASP A 134 2.80 -3.78 -10.82
CA ASP A 134 2.35 -2.48 -11.29
C ASP A 134 1.16 -1.98 -10.49
N MET A 135 1.11 -0.65 -10.33
CA MET A 135 -0.10 0.06 -9.95
C MET A 135 -0.61 0.86 -11.13
N ILE A 136 -1.75 0.45 -11.68
CA ILE A 136 -2.35 1.06 -12.86
C ILE A 136 -3.66 1.74 -12.47
N VAL A 137 -3.71 3.07 -12.60
CA VAL A 137 -4.92 3.87 -12.42
C VAL A 137 -5.34 4.40 -13.78
N SER A 138 -6.36 3.75 -14.36
CA SER A 138 -6.93 4.11 -15.66
C SER A 138 -8.23 4.90 -15.58
N GLY A 139 -8.82 4.98 -14.39
CA GLY A 139 -10.03 5.74 -14.08
C GLY A 139 -10.36 5.69 -12.58
N GLY A 140 -11.43 6.36 -12.17
CA GLY A 140 -11.83 6.45 -10.76
C GLY A 140 -10.90 7.35 -9.93
N ASN A 141 -10.84 7.14 -8.61
CA ASN A 141 -10.01 7.94 -7.70
C ASN A 141 -9.27 7.06 -6.69
N VAL A 142 -8.01 7.37 -6.42
CA VAL A 142 -7.24 6.83 -5.31
C VAL A 142 -6.95 7.98 -4.34
N THR A 143 -7.56 7.94 -3.17
CA THR A 143 -7.38 8.93 -2.12
C THR A 143 -6.67 8.28 -0.95
N ILE A 144 -5.58 8.90 -0.50
CA ILE A 144 -4.84 8.47 0.68
C ILE A 144 -4.74 9.66 1.62
N THR A 145 -5.27 9.48 2.83
CA THR A 145 -5.40 10.56 3.80
C THR A 145 -4.84 10.13 5.15
N LYS A 146 -4.03 10.99 5.77
CA LYS A 146 -3.51 10.75 7.14
C LYS A 146 -2.83 9.40 7.33
N SER A 147 -2.21 8.88 6.26
CA SER A 147 -1.54 7.59 6.30
C SER A 147 -0.05 7.77 6.60
N GLU A 148 0.53 6.78 7.26
CA GLU A 148 1.91 6.84 7.74
C GLU A 148 2.72 5.68 7.17
N ALA A 149 3.94 5.98 6.76
CA ALA A 149 4.96 4.99 6.51
C ALA A 149 6.19 5.32 7.32
N SER A 150 6.81 4.32 7.95
CA SER A 150 8.00 4.51 8.79
C SER A 150 9.03 3.41 8.56
N GLU A 151 10.26 3.78 8.19
CA GLU A 151 11.40 2.86 8.16
C GLU A 151 12.12 3.00 9.51
N ASN A 152 11.92 2.04 10.41
CA ASN A 152 12.59 1.99 11.71
C ASN A 152 13.97 1.32 11.56
N GLY A 153 14.93 2.05 10.99
CA GLY A 153 16.29 1.57 10.74
C GLY A 153 17.26 1.94 11.85
N GLY A 154 17.24 1.23 12.98
CA GLY A 154 18.43 1.12 13.81
C GLY A 154 19.57 0.52 12.97
N SER A 155 20.74 1.17 12.95
CA SER A 155 21.92 0.72 12.19
C SER A 155 22.30 -0.73 12.55
N GLY A 156 21.90 -1.68 11.71
CA GLY A 156 22.29 -3.09 11.80
C GLY A 156 22.68 -3.59 10.42
N GLU A 157 23.98 -3.69 10.16
CA GLU A 157 24.51 -4.51 9.08
C GLU A 157 24.06 -5.96 9.31
N VAL A 158 23.28 -6.51 8.38
CA VAL A 158 23.29 -7.96 8.10
C VAL A 158 23.37 -8.14 6.59
N GLY A 159 24.59 -8.38 6.14
CA GLY A 159 24.83 -8.98 4.84
C GLY A 159 24.62 -10.49 4.92
N ILE A 160 23.70 -11.00 4.10
CA ILE A 160 23.82 -12.29 3.41
C ILE A 160 23.01 -12.16 2.12
N GLY A 161 23.69 -12.33 0.98
CA GLY A 161 23.15 -12.07 -0.33
C GLY A 161 22.28 -13.18 -0.91
N LEU A 162 21.41 -12.80 -1.84
CA LEU A 162 21.20 -13.55 -3.07
C LEU A 162 20.88 -12.59 -4.22
N GLU A 163 21.62 -12.78 -5.30
CA GLU A 163 21.73 -11.94 -6.50
C GLU A 163 21.03 -12.64 -7.68
N LEU A 164 20.40 -11.86 -8.57
CA LEU A 164 19.78 -12.18 -9.87
C LEU A 164 18.45 -12.96 -9.86
N ALA A 165 17.37 -12.46 -10.47
CA ALA A 165 17.32 -11.99 -11.85
C ALA A 165 17.06 -10.47 -12.02
N VAL A 166 18.14 -9.79 -12.45
CA VAL A 166 18.20 -8.47 -13.10
C VAL A 166 17.65 -7.26 -12.33
N GLY A 167 18.23 -7.03 -11.15
CA GLY A 167 18.95 -5.77 -10.89
C GLY A 167 18.15 -4.49 -10.68
N LYS A 168 17.49 -4.37 -9.53
CA LYS A 168 17.47 -3.12 -8.73
C LYS A 168 17.12 -3.44 -7.28
N PHE A 169 18.12 -3.33 -6.40
CA PHE A 169 17.92 -3.37 -4.95
C PHE A 169 17.29 -2.05 -4.53
N VAL A 170 15.98 -2.04 -4.32
CA VAL A 170 15.29 -0.86 -3.79
C VAL A 170 15.26 -1.06 -2.29
N ARG A 171 16.06 -0.26 -1.58
CA ARG A 171 15.87 -0.15 -0.14
C ARG A 171 14.43 0.30 0.07
N PRO A 172 13.60 -0.42 0.82
CA PRO A 172 12.20 -0.06 0.94
C PRO A 172 12.13 1.23 1.75
N HIS A 173 11.81 2.31 1.07
CA HIS A 173 11.67 3.62 1.69
C HIS A 173 10.27 3.71 2.32
N ALA A 174 10.16 4.45 3.43
CA ALA A 174 8.88 4.86 3.99
C ALA A 174 8.09 5.73 2.99
N ARG A 175 6.99 5.21 2.44
CA ARG A 175 6.16 5.90 1.43
C ARG A 175 4.69 5.56 1.57
N ALA A 176 3.78 6.49 1.24
CA ALA A 176 2.34 6.27 1.37
C ALA A 176 1.79 5.34 0.26
N VAL A 177 2.29 5.49 -0.97
CA VAL A 177 2.07 4.57 -2.10
C VAL A 177 3.41 4.02 -2.56
N TYR A 178 3.48 2.71 -2.77
CA TYR A 178 4.65 2.04 -3.30
C TYR A 178 4.27 1.02 -4.37
N ALA A 179 4.87 1.16 -5.56
CA ALA A 179 4.85 0.17 -6.63
C ALA A 179 6.29 -0.26 -6.96
N VAL A 180 6.56 -1.56 -7.00
CA VAL A 180 7.93 -2.08 -7.26
C VAL A 180 8.32 -1.94 -8.73
N ASN A 181 7.38 -1.91 -9.66
CA ASN A 181 7.68 -1.73 -11.08
C ASN A 181 7.21 -0.35 -11.51
N ASP A 182 6.07 -0.31 -12.20
CA ASP A 182 5.56 0.92 -12.77
C ASP A 182 4.34 1.45 -12.00
N MET A 183 4.28 2.77 -11.87
CA MET A 183 3.04 3.46 -11.53
C MET A 183 2.53 4.18 -12.77
N ILE A 184 1.39 3.72 -13.29
CA ILE A 184 0.80 4.24 -14.53
C ILE A 184 -0.53 4.91 -14.19
N VAL A 185 -0.59 6.24 -14.36
CA VAL A 185 -1.83 7.01 -14.23
C VAL A 185 -2.22 7.51 -15.62
N SER A 186 -3.24 6.89 -16.21
CA SER A 186 -3.74 7.21 -17.55
C SER A 186 -5.13 7.85 -17.52
N GLY A 187 -5.80 7.86 -16.36
CA GLY A 187 -7.09 8.51 -16.12
C GLY A 187 -7.43 8.54 -14.63
N GLY A 188 -8.50 9.25 -14.25
CA GLY A 188 -8.91 9.38 -12.85
C GLY A 188 -8.10 10.39 -12.04
N GLY A 189 -8.08 10.24 -10.71
CA GLY A 189 -7.33 11.09 -9.79
C GLY A 189 -6.57 10.30 -8.72
N VAL A 190 -5.34 10.69 -8.40
CA VAL A 190 -4.59 10.23 -7.22
C VAL A 190 -4.41 11.42 -6.29
N SER A 191 -4.90 11.36 -5.06
CA SER A 191 -4.77 12.42 -4.07
C SER A 191 -4.15 11.90 -2.80
N ILE A 192 -3.06 12.52 -2.36
CA ILE A 192 -2.41 12.22 -1.09
C ILE A 192 -2.47 13.46 -0.22
N THR A 193 -3.11 13.35 0.93
CA THR A 193 -3.34 14.48 1.83
C THR A 193 -2.93 14.14 3.25
N GLU A 194 -2.23 15.06 3.92
CA GLU A 194 -1.88 14.94 5.35
C GLU A 194 -1.15 13.63 5.70
N SER A 195 -0.41 13.05 4.74
CA SER A 195 0.29 11.78 4.94
C SER A 195 1.75 12.00 5.31
N LYS A 196 2.33 11.07 6.06
CA LYS A 196 3.69 11.17 6.58
C LYS A 196 4.55 10.00 6.13
N ALA A 197 5.75 10.32 5.69
CA ALA A 197 6.83 9.38 5.42
C ALA A 197 8.03 9.74 6.29
N SER A 198 8.46 8.85 7.18
CA SER A 198 9.67 9.08 7.98
C SER A 198 10.69 7.97 7.85
N ARG A 199 11.95 8.36 7.73
CA ARG A 199 13.10 7.45 7.75
C ARG A 199 13.96 7.75 8.96
N ASP A 200 13.94 6.89 9.95
CA ASP A 200 14.79 7.03 11.13
C ASP A 200 16.04 6.16 10.91
N GLY A 201 17.12 6.79 10.43
CA GLY A 201 18.35 6.07 10.05
C GLY A 201 19.55 6.98 9.74
N GLY A 202 20.69 6.66 10.36
CA GLY A 202 21.95 7.41 10.31
C GLY A 202 22.48 7.73 8.91
N SER A 203 23.29 8.78 8.84
CA SER A 203 23.86 9.46 7.67
C SER A 203 24.61 8.56 6.66
N GLY A 204 23.89 7.87 5.79
CA GLY A 204 24.39 7.41 4.48
C GLY A 204 23.89 8.35 3.38
N GLY A 205 24.78 9.07 2.73
CA GLY A 205 24.46 9.92 1.58
C GLY A 205 24.41 9.10 0.30
N GLU A 206 23.45 9.37 -0.58
CA GLU A 206 23.57 9.04 -2.00
C GLU A 206 22.54 9.78 -2.88
N THR A 207 22.83 9.75 -4.17
CA THR A 207 22.52 10.74 -5.21
C THR A 207 21.10 10.66 -5.76
N GLY A 208 20.49 11.84 -5.93
CA GLY A 208 19.13 12.00 -6.41
C GLY A 208 18.87 11.50 -7.83
N LEU A 209 17.61 11.14 -8.06
CA LEU A 209 17.00 11.02 -9.37
C LEU A 209 15.64 11.74 -9.34
N GLY A 210 15.66 13.01 -9.70
CA GLY A 210 14.45 13.70 -10.14
C GLY A 210 14.18 13.34 -11.59
N ARG A 211 13.01 12.76 -11.89
CA ARG A 211 12.47 12.68 -13.24
C ARG A 211 11.08 13.31 -13.26
N ASN A 212 10.92 14.29 -14.15
CA ASN A 212 9.67 14.95 -14.45
C ASN A 212 8.82 14.07 -15.36
N VAL A 213 7.58 13.78 -14.95
CA VAL A 213 6.51 13.36 -15.86
C VAL A 213 5.22 14.05 -15.39
N GLY A 214 4.67 14.93 -16.24
CA GLY A 214 3.31 15.51 -16.18
C GLY A 214 2.77 16.00 -14.83
N ALA A 215 2.70 17.33 -14.62
CA ALA A 215 1.94 18.01 -13.55
C ALA A 215 2.13 17.54 -12.10
N VAL A 216 3.17 16.76 -11.79
CA VAL A 216 3.50 16.35 -10.42
C VAL A 216 4.75 17.06 -9.94
N THR A 217 4.58 17.90 -8.92
CA THR A 217 5.70 18.46 -8.17
C THR A 217 6.15 17.45 -7.12
N LEU A 218 7.08 16.57 -7.48
CA LEU A 218 7.81 15.76 -6.51
C LEU A 218 8.94 16.63 -5.94
N LEU A 219 8.79 17.10 -4.71
CA LEU A 219 9.89 17.76 -4.02
C LEU A 219 10.92 16.70 -3.58
N PRO A 220 12.22 16.87 -3.88
CA PRO A 220 13.26 15.93 -3.49
C PRO A 220 13.52 16.07 -1.99
N ALA A 221 12.80 15.28 -1.19
CA ALA A 221 13.12 15.02 0.20
C ALA A 221 13.21 13.50 0.38
N GLU A 222 14.03 13.02 1.31
CA GLU A 222 14.32 11.60 1.55
C GLU A 222 13.14 10.77 2.12
N GLY A 223 11.91 11.20 1.84
CA GLY A 223 10.67 10.45 1.93
C GLY A 223 9.75 10.98 0.83
N CYS A 224 9.30 10.12 -0.09
CA CYS A 224 8.37 10.53 -1.12
C CYS A 224 6.98 10.01 -0.75
N ALA A 225 5.94 10.82 -0.93
CA ALA A 225 4.57 10.35 -0.72
C ALA A 225 4.18 9.25 -1.73
N VAL A 226 4.76 9.30 -2.93
CA VAL A 226 4.58 8.34 -4.02
C VAL A 226 5.94 7.95 -4.57
N ASP A 227 6.14 6.67 -4.88
CA ASP A 227 7.29 6.23 -5.65
C ASP A 227 7.01 4.97 -6.45
N ALA A 228 7.65 4.93 -7.61
CA ALA A 228 7.77 3.78 -8.48
C ALA A 228 9.26 3.57 -8.76
N VAL A 229 9.72 2.33 -8.65
CA VAL A 229 11.14 1.95 -8.77
C VAL A 229 11.67 2.08 -10.20
N MET A 230 10.82 1.73 -11.16
CA MET A 230 11.15 1.74 -12.57
C MET A 230 10.70 3.08 -13.15
N ASP A 231 9.43 3.19 -13.55
CA ASP A 231 8.89 4.40 -14.14
C ASP A 231 7.55 4.83 -13.51
N MET A 232 7.39 6.15 -13.40
CA MET A 232 6.11 6.79 -13.13
C MET A 232 5.61 7.44 -14.42
N ASN A 233 4.54 6.90 -15.01
CA ASN A 233 3.96 7.41 -16.25
C ASN A 233 2.58 8.02 -16.00
N ILE A 234 2.51 9.34 -16.07
CA ILE A 234 1.26 10.09 -15.94
C ILE A 234 0.89 10.64 -17.32
N SER A 235 0.04 9.90 -18.01
CA SER A 235 -0.43 10.21 -19.37
C SER A 235 -1.86 10.75 -19.40
N GLY A 236 -2.58 10.68 -18.27
CA GLY A 236 -3.90 11.27 -18.06
C GLY A 236 -4.32 11.27 -16.59
N GLY A 237 -5.39 11.98 -16.25
CA GLY A 237 -5.82 12.15 -14.86
C GLY A 237 -5.08 13.26 -14.09
N ASN A 238 -5.32 13.38 -12.79
CA ASN A 238 -4.67 14.35 -11.89
C ASN A 238 -3.97 13.63 -10.73
N VAL A 239 -2.75 14.04 -10.41
CA VAL A 239 -2.06 13.61 -9.18
C VAL A 239 -1.85 14.84 -8.29
N SER A 240 -2.33 14.79 -7.05
CA SER A 240 -2.23 15.88 -6.07
C SER A 240 -1.61 15.38 -4.78
N ILE A 241 -0.64 16.12 -4.25
CA ILE A 241 -0.03 15.86 -2.93
C ILE A 241 -0.14 17.16 -2.13
N THR A 242 -0.89 17.16 -1.04
CA THR A 242 -1.16 18.36 -0.24
C THR A 242 -0.89 18.10 1.23
N LYS A 243 -0.22 19.03 1.93
CA LYS A 243 0.09 18.93 3.37
C LYS A 243 0.77 17.61 3.79
N SER A 244 1.53 16.97 2.90
CA SER A 244 2.21 15.72 3.23
C SER A 244 3.64 16.01 3.68
N GLU A 245 4.14 15.24 4.64
CA GLU A 245 5.43 15.45 5.27
C GLU A 245 6.37 14.29 4.99
N ALA A 246 7.64 14.63 4.77
CA ALA A 246 8.73 13.70 4.60
C ALA A 246 9.89 14.13 5.50
N SER A 247 10.33 13.26 6.41
CA SER A 247 11.36 13.60 7.39
C SER A 247 12.39 12.49 7.57
N ARG A 248 13.64 12.88 7.81
CA ARG A 248 14.70 11.98 8.27
C ARG A 248 14.85 12.14 9.79
N GLY A 249 14.73 11.06 10.56
CA GLY A 249 15.12 11.03 11.96
C GLY A 249 16.64 11.18 12.08
N GLY A 250 17.06 12.14 12.91
CA GLY A 250 18.47 12.41 13.22
C GLY A 250 19.01 11.57 14.35
#